data_AF-A0A396TT05-F1
#
_entry.id   AF-A0A396TT05-F1
#
_cell.length_a   1.000
_cell.length_b   1.000
_cell.length_c   1.000
_cell.angle_alpha   90.00
_cell.angle_beta   90.00
_cell.angle_gamma   90.00
#
_symmetry.space_group_name_H-M   'P 1'
#
loop_
_entity.id
_entity.type
_entity.pdbx_description
1 polymer ?
#
loop_
_entity_poly.entity_id
_entity_poly.type
_entity_poly.pdbx_seq_one_letter_code
_entity_poly.pdbx_strand_id
1 'polypeptide(L)'
;MSSIGTKAVKKLGWVCGLGLSIIGFVDLNKDPISGLIIIASIVICLTVIAKLLGKPLRSEIESGNFTTEEAKILIIKHPGVWLGAVASLIISFTV
;
A
#
# COMPACT_ATOMS: atom_id res chain seq x y z
N MET A 1 -17.64 0.04 -14.60
CA MET A 1 -16.53 -0.54 -13.80
C MET A 1 -17.02 -1.78 -13.07
N SER A 2 -16.26 -2.88 -13.15
CA SER A 2 -16.59 -4.13 -12.45
C SER A 2 -16.56 -3.98 -10.92
N SER A 3 -17.54 -4.59 -10.26
CA SER A 3 -17.66 -4.64 -8.79
C SER A 3 -16.47 -5.37 -8.15
N ILE A 4 -15.91 -6.36 -8.84
CA ILE A 4 -14.78 -7.17 -8.37
C ILE A 4 -13.49 -6.34 -8.41
N GLY A 5 -13.21 -5.67 -9.54
CA GLY A 5 -12.04 -4.79 -9.69
C GLY A 5 -12.04 -3.65 -8.67
N THR A 6 -13.19 -3.02 -8.44
CA THR A 6 -13.32 -1.92 -7.47
C THR A 6 -13.06 -2.39 -6.03
N LYS A 7 -13.55 -3.58 -5.66
CA LYS A 7 -13.29 -4.17 -4.33
C LYS A 7 -11.80 -4.53 -4.16
N ALA A 8 -11.16 -5.04 -5.20
CA ALA A 8 -9.73 -5.37 -5.17
C ALA A 8 -8.87 -4.11 -5.00
N VAL A 9 -9.14 -3.05 -5.76
CA VAL A 9 -8.51 -1.73 -5.60
C VAL A 9 -8.67 -1.21 -4.18
N LYS A 10 -9.88 -1.26 -3.61
CA LYS A 10 -10.12 -0.78 -2.22
C LYS A 10 -9.28 -1.55 -1.20
N LYS A 11 -9.24 -2.88 -1.30
CA LYS A 11 -8.43 -3.71 -0.39
C LYS A 11 -6.93 -3.38 -0.51
N LEU A 12 -6.42 -3.27 -1.74
CA LEU A 12 -5.01 -2.91 -1.97
C LEU A 12 -4.68 -1.51 -1.46
N GLY A 13 -5.57 -0.54 -1.68
CA GLY A 13 -5.40 0.83 -1.19
C GLY A 13 -5.34 0.92 0.34
N TRP A 14 -6.11 0.09 1.07
CA TRP A 14 -6.02 0.01 2.52
C TRP A 14 -4.72 -0.68 3.00
N VAL A 15 -4.28 -1.74 2.32
CA VAL A 15 -3.01 -2.41 2.65
C VAL A 15 -1.81 -1.47 2.44
N CYS A 16 -1.78 -0.75 1.31
CA CYS A 16 -0.76 0.26 1.06
C CYS A 16 -0.78 1.37 2.12
N GLY A 17 -1.97 1.84 2.51
CA GLY A 17 -2.13 2.81 3.59
C GLY A 17 -1.57 2.34 4.93
N LEU A 18 -1.93 1.12 5.35
CA LEU A 18 -1.40 0.51 6.57
C LEU A 18 0.14 0.42 6.51
N GLY A 19 0.67 -0.07 5.40
CA GLY A 19 2.11 -0.16 5.16
C GLY A 19 2.83 1.17 5.34
N LEU A 20 2.31 2.23 4.72
CA LEU A 20 2.85 3.59 4.85
C LEU A 20 2.82 4.06 6.30
N SER A 21 1.72 3.87 7.02
CA SER A 21 1.61 4.31 8.42
C SER A 21 2.67 3.68 9.35
N ILE A 22 3.03 2.41 9.11
CA ILE A 22 4.00 1.69 9.93
C ILE A 22 5.42 2.23 9.72
N ILE A 23 5.74 2.74 8.52
CA ILE A 23 7.04 3.38 8.25
C ILE A 23 7.27 4.55 9.21
N GLY A 24 6.21 5.26 9.60
CA GLY A 24 6.29 6.38 10.52
C GLY A 24 6.88 6.05 11.88
N PHE A 25 6.74 4.80 12.35
CA PHE A 25 7.28 4.31 13.63
C PHE A 25 8.78 3.97 13.58
N VAL A 26 9.39 4.03 12.40
CA VAL A 26 10.80 3.70 12.25
C VAL A 26 11.66 4.94 12.49
N ASP A 27 12.32 4.99 13.64
CA ASP A 27 13.29 6.04 13.96
C ASP A 27 14.64 5.76 13.27
N LEU A 28 14.83 6.39 12.11
CA LEU A 28 16.08 6.32 11.35
C LEU A 28 17.19 7.21 11.91
N ASN A 29 16.89 8.12 12.85
CA ASN A 29 17.90 9.01 13.44
C ASN A 29 18.65 8.33 14.58
N LYS A 30 17.96 7.51 15.37
CA LYS A 30 18.55 6.79 16.51
C LYS A 30 19.23 5.49 16.11
N ASP A 31 18.62 4.72 15.20
CA ASP A 31 19.09 3.36 14.89
C ASP A 31 18.88 2.99 13.40
N PRO A 32 19.66 3.62 12.48
CA PRO A 32 19.38 3.59 11.04
C PRO A 32 19.47 2.20 10.42
N ILE A 33 20.40 1.35 10.87
CA ILE A 33 20.58 0.00 10.30
C ILE A 33 19.37 -0.88 10.65
N SER A 34 18.98 -0.90 11.92
CA SER A 34 17.80 -1.63 12.41
C SER A 34 16.53 -1.10 11.74
N GLY A 35 16.41 0.23 11.60
CA GLY A 35 15.27 0.85 10.92
C GLY A 35 15.17 0.48 9.44
N LEU A 36 16.28 0.47 8.70
CA LEU A 36 16.29 0.03 7.31
C LEU A 36 15.88 -1.44 7.16
N ILE A 37 16.30 -2.32 8.08
CA ILE A 37 15.88 -3.73 8.10
C ILE A 37 14.36 -3.86 8.31
N ILE A 38 13.79 -3.05 9.21
CA ILE A 38 12.34 -3.01 9.47
C ILE A 38 11.59 -2.53 8.23
N ILE A 39 12.03 -1.44 7.59
CA ILE A 39 11.42 -0.93 6.35
C ILE A 39 11.48 -2.00 5.25
N ALA A 40 12.63 -2.65 5.05
CA ALA A 40 12.78 -3.72 4.07
C ALA A 40 11.81 -4.89 4.35
N SER A 41 11.66 -5.28 5.61
CA SER A 41 10.74 -6.34 6.03
C SER A 41 9.28 -5.96 5.77
N ILE A 42 8.90 -4.71 6.04
CA ILE A 42 7.57 -4.17 5.73
C ILE A 42 7.32 -4.20 4.22
N VAL A 43 8.28 -3.75 3.41
CA VAL A 43 8.16 -3.76 1.94
C VAL A 43 7.97 -5.19 1.40
N ILE A 44 8.73 -6.16 1.91
CA ILE A 44 8.57 -7.58 1.51
C ILE A 44 7.17 -8.07 1.88
N CYS A 45 6.72 -7.83 3.11
CA CYS A 45 5.40 -8.25 3.59
C CYS A 45 4.27 -7.64 2.74
N LEU A 46 4.33 -6.32 2.49
CA LEU A 46 3.37 -5.61 1.64
C LEU A 46 3.37 -6.16 0.21
N THR A 47 4.54 -6.48 -0.34
CA THR A 47 4.66 -7.04 -1.69
C THR A 47 3.96 -8.41 -1.79
N VAL A 48 4.14 -9.28 -0.79
CA VAL A 48 3.47 -10.59 -0.76
C VAL A 48 1.96 -10.42 -0.64
N ILE A 49 1.48 -9.56 0.26
CA ILE A 49 0.05 -9.29 0.44
C ILE A 49 -0.56 -8.68 -0.83
N ALA A 50 0.13 -7.71 -1.44
CA ALA A 50 -0.31 -7.10 -2.69
C ALA A 50 -0.37 -8.12 -3.83
N LYS A 51 0.58 -9.06 -3.90
CA LYS A 51 0.57 -10.15 -4.90
C LYS A 51 -0.62 -11.10 -4.70
N LEU A 52 -0.99 -11.41 -3.45
CA LEU A 52 -2.15 -12.27 -3.15
C LEU A 52 -3.47 -11.55 -3.44
N LEU A 53 -3.62 -10.31 -2.96
CA LEU A 53 -4.83 -9.50 -3.12
C LEU A 53 -4.98 -8.88 -4.52
N GLY A 54 -3.88 -8.85 -5.29
CA GLY A 54 -3.86 -8.36 -6.67
C GLY A 54 -4.27 -9.40 -7.71
N LYS A 55 -4.40 -10.69 -7.35
CA LYS A 55 -4.89 -11.74 -8.27
C LYS A 55 -6.25 -11.41 -8.92
N PRO A 56 -7.27 -10.94 -8.17
CA PRO A 56 -8.56 -10.56 -8.76
C PRO A 56 -8.41 -9.35 -9.68
N LEU A 57 -7.59 -8.36 -9.29
CA LEU A 57 -7.35 -7.17 -10.11
C LEU A 57 -6.65 -7.54 -11.43
N ARG A 58 -5.68 -8.45 -11.38
CA ARG A 58 -5.00 -8.97 -12.56
C ARG A 58 -5.96 -9.73 -13.49
N SER A 59 -6.84 -10.56 -12.93
CA SER A 59 -7.89 -11.25 -13.70
C SER A 59 -8.83 -10.26 -14.40
N GLU A 60 -9.17 -9.15 -13.74
CA GLU A 60 -10.01 -8.09 -14.32
C GLU A 60 -9.26 -7.33 -15.44
N ILE A 61 -7.95 -7.11 -15.29
CA ILE A 61 -7.10 -6.52 -16.33
C ILE A 61 -7.01 -7.44 -17.56
N GLU A 62 -6.77 -8.73 -17.34
CA GLU A 62 -6.67 -9.73 -18.41
C GLU A 62 -8.02 -9.94 -19.13
N SER A 63 -9.14 -9.68 -18.45
CA SER A 63 -10.50 -9.73 -19.04
C SER A 63 -10.88 -8.48 -19.86
N GLY A 64 -10.02 -7.46 -19.92
CA GLY A 64 -10.31 -6.19 -20.63
C GLY A 64 -11.28 -5.26 -19.91
N ASN A 65 -11.73 -5.61 -18.70
CA ASN A 65 -12.61 -4.79 -17.87
C ASN A 65 -11.88 -3.66 -17.12
N PHE A 66 -10.55 -3.69 -17.14
CA PHE A 66 -9.68 -2.75 -16.42
C PHE A 66 -8.36 -2.56 -17.16
N THR A 67 -7.86 -1.33 -17.25
CA THR A 67 -6.48 -1.11 -17.71
C THR A 67 -5.52 -1.06 -16.52
N THR A 68 -4.25 -1.42 -16.76
CA THR A 68 -3.20 -1.36 -15.74
C THR A 68 -2.98 0.06 -15.23
N GLU A 69 -3.15 1.06 -16.09
CA GLU A 69 -3.00 2.48 -15.73
C GLU A 69 -4.16 2.99 -14.86
N GLU A 70 -5.41 2.63 -15.20
CA GLU A 70 -6.56 2.96 -14.34
C GLU A 70 -6.42 2.35 -12.95
N ALA A 71 -5.95 1.10 -12.85
CA ALA A 71 -5.70 0.43 -11.57
C ALA A 71 -4.69 1.18 -10.71
N LYS A 72 -3.56 1.61 -11.29
CA LYS A 72 -2.54 2.38 -10.57
C LYS A 72 -3.11 3.70 -10.06
N ILE A 73 -3.79 4.45 -10.92
CA ILE A 73 -4.36 5.75 -10.58
C ILE A 73 -5.41 5.61 -9.47
N LEU A 74 -6.27 4.60 -9.55
CA LEU A 74 -7.30 4.34 -8.56
C LEU A 74 -6.73 3.91 -7.19
N ILE A 75 -5.64 3.15 -7.17
CA ILE A 75 -4.96 2.77 -5.92
C ILE A 75 -4.29 4.00 -5.30
N ILE A 76 -3.57 4.82 -6.08
CA ILE A 76 -2.89 6.03 -5.56
C ILE A 76 -3.89 7.06 -5.05
N LYS A 77 -5.03 7.22 -5.73
CA LYS A 77 -6.11 8.11 -5.29
C LYS A 77 -6.94 7.54 -4.16
N HIS A 78 -6.68 6.29 -3.72
CA HIS A 78 -7.45 5.68 -2.66
C HIS A 78 -7.19 6.42 -1.33
N PRO A 79 -8.26 6.80 -0.57
CA PRO A 79 -8.10 7.57 0.66
C PRO A 79 -7.24 6.86 1.70
N GLY A 80 -7.27 5.52 1.73
CA GLY A 80 -6.41 4.73 2.61
C GLY A 80 -4.92 5.01 2.43
N VAL A 81 -4.43 5.24 1.20
CA VAL A 81 -3.02 5.54 0.92
C VAL A 81 -2.63 6.90 1.49
N TRP A 82 -3.47 7.91 1.29
CA TRP A 82 -3.27 9.26 1.83
C TRP A 82 -3.34 9.29 3.35
N LEU A 83 -4.32 8.62 3.94
CA LEU A 83 -4.42 8.48 5.40
C LEU A 83 -3.18 7.80 5.97
N GLY A 84 -2.66 6.78 5.30
CA GLY A 84 -1.41 6.12 5.65
C GLY A 84 -0.20 7.04 5.62
N ALA A 85 -0.04 7.83 4.56
CA ALA A 85 1.05 8.80 4.43
C ALA A 85 0.97 9.91 5.49
N VAL A 86 -0.23 10.46 5.73
CA VAL A 86 -0.46 11.47 6.77
C VAL A 86 -0.17 10.89 8.16
N ALA A 87 -0.65 9.67 8.44
CA ALA A 87 -0.36 8.99 9.69
C ALA A 87 1.15 8.77 9.87
N SER A 88 1.84 8.29 8.84
CA SER A 88 3.29 8.11 8.87
C SER A 88 4.01 9.41 9.25
N LEU A 89 3.61 10.52 8.63
CA LEU A 89 4.21 11.83 8.89
C LEU A 89 3.96 12.27 10.34
N ILE A 90 2.72 12.17 10.83
CA ILE A 90 2.39 12.52 12.22
C ILE A 90 3.18 11.66 13.21
N ILE A 91 3.27 10.35 12.96
CA ILE A 91 3.99 9.42 13.84
C ILE A 91 5.48 9.77 13.89
N SER A 92 6.12 10.03 12.74
CA SER A 92 7.56 10.40 12.69
C SER A 92 7.91 11.72 13.38
N PHE A 93 6.94 12.60 13.65
CA PHE A 93 7.15 13.82 14.43
C PHE A 93 6.81 13.65 15.92
N THR A 94 6.10 12.58 16.28
CA THR A 94 5.64 12.35 17.66
C THR A 94 6.43 11.27 18.40
N VAL A 95 7.05 10.34 17.65
CA VAL A 95 7.93 9.28 18.12
C VAL A 95 9.35 9.59 17.67
#